data_AF-A0A147GNH6-F1
#
_entry.id   AF-A0A147GNH6-F1
#
_cell.length_a   1.000
_cell.length_b   1.000
_cell.length_c   1.000
_cell.angle_alpha   90.00
_cell.angle_beta   90.00
_cell.angle_gamma   90.00
#
_symmetry.space_group_name_H-M   'P 1'
#
loop_
_entity.id
_entity.type
_entity.pdbx_description
1 polymer ?
#
loop_
_entity_poly.entity_id
_entity_poly.type
_entity_poly.pdbx_seq_one_letter_code
_entity_poly.pdbx_strand_id
1 'polypeptide(L)'
;MVHVLRLSIGGISMVRGRHNALKVLAEVDGKLDDAALELKRAEEDKELAQREVDNDFPLLHEQATIALWSSLEALVRSFAAKWLENTPQAWTSEAIKKLRVRVGEYESLEPTDRCLWIVDLLDQEVGGPLRNGVTRFESLLEPFGLSGALEQDHQRTLFELSQVRHALVHRSGIADRRLVDACPWLGLKPGDNLNVSHAMWRKYQDAVSHYVLEIIQRVRVHYGLGRYEVKPSPPS
;
A
#
# COMPACT_ATOMS: atom_id res chain seq x y z
N MET A 1 0.68 3.82 -10.26
CA MET A 1 0.83 2.41 -9.83
C MET A 1 0.06 1.44 -10.74
N VAL A 2 -1.27 1.57 -10.87
CA VAL A 2 -2.12 0.66 -11.68
C VAL A 2 -1.65 0.51 -13.13
N HIS A 3 -1.24 1.60 -13.78
CA HIS A 3 -0.78 1.55 -15.17
C HIS A 3 0.51 0.74 -15.34
N VAL A 4 1.47 0.92 -14.43
CA VAL A 4 2.74 0.18 -14.41
C VAL A 4 2.45 -1.31 -14.17
N LEU A 5 1.61 -1.63 -13.18
CA LEU A 5 1.19 -3.01 -12.91
C LEU A 5 0.62 -3.69 -14.16
N ARG A 6 -0.30 -3.02 -14.88
CA ARG A 6 -0.89 -3.54 -16.12
C ARG A 6 0.16 -3.76 -17.23
N LEU A 7 1.08 -2.81 -17.40
CA LEU A 7 2.17 -2.94 -18.37
C LEU A 7 3.12 -4.10 -17.99
N SER A 8 3.41 -4.27 -16.71
CA SER A 8 4.24 -5.38 -16.20
C SER A 8 3.57 -6.73 -16.46
N ILE A 9 2.26 -6.87 -16.18
CA ILE A 9 1.48 -8.08 -16.49
C ILE A 9 1.57 -8.41 -17.99
N GLY A 10 1.38 -7.40 -18.86
CA GLY A 10 1.50 -7.56 -20.30
C GLY A 10 2.92 -7.98 -20.73
N GLY A 11 3.95 -7.34 -20.16
CA GLY A 11 5.35 -7.63 -20.44
C GLY A 11 5.74 -9.06 -20.06
N ILE A 12 5.42 -9.50 -18.83
CA ILE A 12 5.69 -10.87 -18.35
C ILE A 12 4.99 -11.89 -19.26
N SER A 13 3.74 -11.62 -19.64
CA SER A 13 2.99 -12.50 -20.53
C SER A 13 3.68 -12.70 -21.89
N MET A 14 4.29 -11.65 -22.44
CA MET A 14 5.00 -11.72 -23.74
C MET A 14 6.32 -12.50 -23.66
N VAL A 15 7.03 -12.43 -22.53
CA VAL A 15 8.34 -13.08 -22.35
C VAL A 15 8.27 -14.61 -22.52
N ARG A 16 7.12 -15.22 -22.26
CA ARG A 16 6.87 -16.67 -22.47
C ARG A 16 7.19 -17.15 -23.89
N GLY A 17 6.92 -16.33 -24.90
CA GLY A 17 7.16 -16.66 -26.31
C GLY A 17 8.60 -16.42 -26.77
N ARG A 18 9.39 -15.65 -25.99
CA ARG A 18 10.72 -15.18 -26.40
C ARG A 18 11.74 -16.31 -26.52
N HIS A 19 11.74 -17.26 -25.59
CA HIS A 19 12.67 -18.41 -25.66
C HIS A 19 12.48 -19.20 -26.97
N ASN A 20 11.23 -19.55 -27.29
CA ASN A 20 10.93 -20.32 -28.50
C ASN A 20 11.32 -19.54 -29.77
N ALA A 21 11.08 -18.22 -29.80
CA ALA A 21 11.49 -17.37 -30.91
C ALA A 21 13.03 -17.33 -31.07
N LEU A 22 13.78 -17.14 -29.97
CA LEU A 22 15.24 -17.14 -30.00
C LEU A 22 15.82 -18.48 -30.43
N LYS A 23 15.22 -19.59 -29.97
CA LYS A 23 15.64 -20.94 -30.35
C LYS A 23 15.48 -21.17 -31.86
N VAL A 24 14.32 -20.81 -32.42
CA VAL A 24 14.07 -20.92 -33.86
C VAL A 24 15.05 -20.07 -34.67
N LEU A 25 15.32 -18.84 -34.25
CA LEU A 25 16.27 -17.96 -34.94
C LEU A 25 17.70 -18.51 -34.89
N ALA A 26 18.15 -19.01 -33.75
CA ALA A 26 19.49 -19.58 -33.60
C ALA A 26 19.69 -20.88 -34.41
N GLU A 27 18.64 -21.70 -34.53
CA GLU A 27 18.62 -22.89 -35.39
C GLU A 27 18.75 -22.51 -36.88
N VAL A 28 18.04 -21.47 -37.33
CA VAL A 28 18.09 -20.98 -38.72
C VAL A 28 19.46 -20.39 -39.06
N ASP A 29 20.07 -19.63 -38.15
CA ASP A 29 21.37 -19.00 -38.36
C ASP A 29 22.57 -19.95 -38.18
N GLY A 30 22.33 -21.18 -37.69
CA GLY A 30 23.38 -22.17 -37.43
C GLY A 30 24.33 -21.79 -36.29
N LYS A 31 23.92 -20.87 -35.40
CA LYS A 31 24.74 -20.27 -34.32
C LYS A 31 24.27 -20.65 -32.91
N LEU A 32 23.81 -21.89 -32.76
CA LEU A 32 23.29 -22.38 -31.48
C LEU A 32 24.30 -22.29 -30.34
N ASP A 33 25.58 -22.59 -30.61
CA ASP A 33 26.64 -22.55 -29.58
C ASP A 33 26.93 -21.11 -29.13
N ASP A 34 26.92 -20.15 -30.06
CA ASP A 34 27.12 -18.72 -29.75
C ASP A 34 25.93 -18.15 -28.95
N ALA A 35 24.72 -18.70 -29.15
CA ALA A 35 23.48 -18.27 -28.50
C ALA A 35 23.20 -18.98 -27.16
N ALA A 36 24.02 -19.94 -26.73
CA ALA A 36 23.72 -20.83 -25.61
C ALA A 36 23.41 -20.10 -24.29
N LEU A 37 24.17 -19.04 -23.98
CA LEU A 37 23.95 -18.24 -22.77
C LEU A 37 22.64 -17.44 -22.82
N GLU A 38 22.29 -16.89 -23.98
CA GLU A 38 21.05 -16.14 -24.19
C GLU A 38 19.83 -17.07 -24.14
N LEU A 39 19.93 -18.26 -24.74
CA LEU A 39 18.88 -19.28 -24.69
C LEU A 39 18.63 -19.77 -23.25
N LYS A 40 19.68 -19.95 -22.45
CA LYS A 40 19.56 -20.32 -21.05
C LYS A 40 18.80 -19.24 -20.25
N ARG A 41 19.19 -17.96 -20.39
CA ARG A 41 18.49 -16.85 -19.74
C ARG A 41 17.03 -16.77 -20.19
N ALA A 42 16.77 -16.93 -21.49
CA ALA A 42 15.42 -16.91 -22.02
C ALA A 42 14.55 -18.06 -21.49
N GLU A 43 15.13 -19.24 -21.23
CA GLU A 43 14.40 -20.35 -20.61
C GLU A 43 14.10 -20.06 -19.13
N GLU A 44 15.06 -19.56 -18.36
CA GLU A 44 14.84 -19.13 -16.96
C GLU A 44 13.75 -18.05 -16.86
N ASP A 45 13.78 -17.05 -17.76
CA ASP A 45 12.77 -16.00 -17.88
C ASP A 45 11.39 -16.58 -18.24
N LYS A 46 11.34 -17.55 -19.16
CA LYS A 46 10.10 -18.23 -19.56
C LYS A 46 9.50 -19.03 -18.40
N GLU A 47 10.31 -19.77 -17.65
CA GLU A 47 9.86 -20.52 -16.47
C GLU A 47 9.30 -19.60 -15.38
N LEU A 48 9.96 -18.48 -15.11
CA LEU A 48 9.45 -17.46 -14.19
C LEU A 48 8.14 -16.87 -14.69
N ALA A 49 8.09 -16.44 -15.95
CA ALA A 49 6.91 -15.83 -16.54
C ALA A 49 5.71 -16.80 -16.58
N GLN A 50 5.95 -18.08 -16.85
CA GLN A 50 4.91 -19.10 -16.83
C GLN A 50 4.36 -19.29 -15.41
N ARG A 51 5.24 -19.37 -14.39
CA ARG A 51 4.80 -19.44 -12.98
C ARG A 51 4.00 -18.22 -12.56
N GLU A 52 4.41 -17.02 -12.96
CA GLU A 52 3.65 -15.80 -12.67
C GLU A 52 2.26 -15.86 -13.32
N VAL A 53 2.17 -16.21 -14.61
CA VAL A 53 0.86 -16.32 -15.29
C VAL A 53 -0.04 -17.38 -14.66
N ASP A 54 0.50 -18.56 -14.36
CA ASP A 54 -0.29 -19.69 -13.84
C ASP A 54 -0.82 -19.43 -12.43
N ASN A 55 -0.17 -18.56 -11.67
CA ASN A 55 -0.53 -18.24 -10.29
C ASN A 55 -1.11 -16.82 -10.13
N ASP A 56 -1.57 -16.20 -11.23
CA ASP A 56 -2.20 -14.87 -11.24
C ASP A 56 -1.26 -13.73 -10.77
N PHE A 57 -0.02 -13.73 -11.26
CA PHE A 57 1.03 -12.72 -11.02
C PHE A 57 1.29 -12.40 -9.54
N PRO A 58 1.60 -13.41 -8.71
CA PRO A 58 1.72 -13.26 -7.26
C PRO A 58 2.78 -12.22 -6.89
N LEU A 59 3.96 -12.26 -7.52
CA LEU A 59 5.05 -11.32 -7.21
C LEU A 59 4.63 -9.87 -7.49
N LEU A 60 3.97 -9.63 -8.62
CA LEU A 60 3.50 -8.29 -8.97
C LEU A 60 2.43 -7.78 -8.00
N HIS A 61 1.50 -8.63 -7.58
CA HIS A 61 0.45 -8.25 -6.64
C HIS A 61 0.99 -8.04 -5.22
N GLU A 62 1.98 -8.81 -4.78
CA GLU A 62 2.69 -8.59 -3.52
C GLU A 62 3.39 -7.22 -3.51
N GLN A 63 4.17 -6.91 -4.56
CA GLN A 63 4.86 -5.62 -4.67
C GLN A 63 3.86 -4.46 -4.74
N ALA A 64 2.78 -4.61 -5.51
CA ALA A 64 1.74 -3.59 -5.59
C ALA A 64 1.00 -3.41 -4.25
N THR A 65 0.84 -4.46 -3.45
CA THR A 65 0.24 -4.42 -2.11
C THR A 65 1.13 -3.69 -1.11
N ILE A 66 2.44 -3.99 -1.10
CA ILE A 66 3.42 -3.28 -0.27
C ILE A 66 3.44 -1.79 -0.61
N ALA A 67 3.51 -1.48 -1.92
CA ALA A 67 3.54 -0.11 -2.39
C ALA A 67 2.24 0.64 -2.07
N LEU A 68 1.07 -0.01 -2.21
CA LEU A 68 -0.22 0.58 -1.90
C LEU A 68 -0.33 1.00 -0.43
N TRP A 69 -0.01 0.10 0.50
CA TRP A 69 -0.05 0.42 1.93
C TRP A 69 0.96 1.51 2.30
N SER A 70 2.20 1.40 1.81
CA SER A 70 3.24 2.40 2.08
C SER A 70 2.87 3.78 1.52
N SER A 71 2.18 3.81 0.38
CA SER A 71 1.65 5.06 -0.20
C SER A 71 0.55 5.66 0.67
N LEU A 72 -0.32 4.83 1.25
CA LEU A 72 -1.35 5.31 2.17
C LEU A 72 -0.75 5.87 3.47
N GLU A 73 0.25 5.18 4.04
CA GLU A 73 0.99 5.67 5.22
C GLU A 73 1.62 7.05 4.95
N ALA A 74 2.33 7.17 3.82
CA ALA A 74 2.92 8.43 3.40
C ALA A 74 1.87 9.52 3.17
N LEU A 75 0.75 9.18 2.52
CA LEU A 75 -0.35 10.12 2.26
C LEU A 75 -0.92 10.68 3.57
N VAL A 76 -1.28 9.82 4.53
CA VAL A 76 -1.88 10.26 5.81
C VAL A 76 -0.89 11.13 6.59
N ARG A 77 0.38 10.73 6.64
CA ARG A 77 1.45 11.47 7.32
C ARG A 77 1.67 12.85 6.68
N SER A 78 1.87 12.92 5.37
CA SER A 78 2.05 14.18 4.66
C SER A 78 0.81 15.06 4.71
N PHE A 79 -0.38 14.47 4.67
CA PHE A 79 -1.64 15.19 4.85
C PHE A 79 -1.72 15.86 6.22
N ALA A 80 -1.45 15.14 7.31
CA ALA A 80 -1.45 15.70 8.66
C ALA A 80 -0.43 16.84 8.82
N ALA A 81 0.75 16.70 8.19
CA ALA A 81 1.77 17.76 8.23
C ALA A 81 1.31 19.01 7.48
N LYS A 82 0.74 18.83 6.29
CA LYS A 82 0.14 19.94 5.52
C LYS A 82 -1.07 20.55 6.23
N TRP A 83 -1.84 19.75 6.97
CA TRP A 83 -2.92 20.26 7.80
C TRP A 83 -2.41 21.23 8.87
N LEU A 84 -1.34 20.86 9.58
CA LEU A 84 -0.70 21.74 10.57
C LEU A 84 -0.12 23.02 9.97
N GLU A 85 0.49 22.92 8.79
CA GLU A 85 1.04 24.08 8.08
C GLU A 85 -0.06 25.08 7.69
N ASN A 86 -1.23 24.59 7.28
CA ASN A 86 -2.31 25.44 6.73
C ASN A 86 -3.42 25.75 7.73
N THR A 87 -3.43 25.11 8.90
CA THR A 87 -4.48 25.28 9.91
C THR A 87 -3.86 25.67 11.25
N PRO A 88 -3.62 26.97 11.51
CA PRO A 88 -2.98 27.44 12.74
C PRO A 88 -3.67 26.96 14.03
N GLN A 89 -4.99 26.78 14.00
CA GLN A 89 -5.76 26.28 15.15
C GLN A 89 -5.41 24.83 15.52
N ALA A 90 -4.92 24.02 14.58
CA ALA A 90 -4.55 22.62 14.83
C ALA A 90 -3.43 22.50 15.89
N TRP A 91 -2.51 23.48 15.95
CA TRP A 91 -1.45 23.57 16.96
C TRP A 91 -1.97 23.74 18.38
N THR A 92 -3.22 24.16 18.55
CA THR A 92 -3.84 24.36 19.86
C THR A 92 -4.51 23.10 20.41
N SER A 93 -4.50 22.00 19.65
CA SER A 93 -5.03 20.72 20.11
C SER A 93 -4.26 20.21 21.35
N GLU A 94 -4.98 19.60 22.28
CA GLU A 94 -4.38 19.07 23.52
C GLU A 94 -3.36 17.95 23.25
N ALA A 95 -3.54 17.18 22.17
CA ALA A 95 -2.58 16.16 21.79
C ALA A 95 -1.22 16.77 21.41
N ILE A 96 -1.22 17.89 20.68
CA ILE A 96 0.02 18.57 20.27
C ILE A 96 0.67 19.30 21.44
N LYS A 97 -0.11 19.99 22.28
CA LYS A 97 0.41 20.70 23.46
C LYS A 97 1.14 19.78 24.44
N LYS A 98 0.78 18.50 24.50
CA LYS A 98 1.38 17.51 25.38
C LYS A 98 2.66 16.88 24.82
N LEU A 99 2.99 17.11 23.55
CA LEU A 99 4.18 16.55 22.93
C LEU A 99 5.45 17.06 23.61
N ARG A 100 6.36 16.14 23.89
CA ARG A 100 7.70 16.45 24.40
C ARG A 100 8.62 16.80 23.24
N VAL A 101 8.84 18.10 23.03
CA VAL A 101 9.67 18.63 21.95
C VAL A 101 11.04 19.06 22.46
N ARG A 102 12.10 18.58 21.81
CA ARG A 102 13.46 19.09 22.02
C ARG A 102 13.64 20.35 21.17
N VAL A 103 13.55 21.51 21.81
CA VAL A 103 13.55 22.83 21.13
C VAL A 103 14.79 23.03 20.24
N GLY A 104 15.98 22.59 20.68
CA GLY A 104 17.20 22.70 19.88
C GLY A 104 17.17 21.90 18.57
N GLU A 105 16.60 20.69 18.60
CA GLU A 105 16.39 19.88 17.39
C GLU A 105 15.33 20.53 16.50
N TYR A 106 14.22 20.96 17.09
CA TYR A 106 13.12 21.61 16.36
C TYR A 106 13.55 22.90 15.63
N GLU A 107 14.30 23.78 16.30
CA GLU A 107 14.75 25.03 15.68
C GLU A 107 15.75 24.83 14.54
N SER A 108 16.50 23.72 14.57
CA SER A 108 17.47 23.37 13.51
C SER A 108 16.82 22.84 12.23
N LEU A 109 15.53 22.47 12.27
CA LEU A 109 14.79 21.95 11.12
C LEU A 109 14.32 23.08 10.20
N GLU A 110 14.29 22.79 8.90
CA GLU A 110 13.64 23.66 7.91
C GLU A 110 12.12 23.73 8.19
N PRO A 111 11.46 24.87 7.86
CA PRO A 111 10.04 25.06 8.14
C PRO A 111 9.13 23.93 7.62
N THR A 112 9.43 23.38 6.44
CA THR A 112 8.69 22.27 5.84
C THR A 112 8.85 20.96 6.61
N ASP A 113 10.01 20.74 7.22
CA ASP A 113 10.32 19.52 7.96
C ASP A 113 9.80 19.56 9.39
N ARG A 114 9.64 20.77 9.96
CA ARG A 114 9.09 20.96 11.31
C ARG A 114 7.71 20.32 11.46
N CYS A 115 6.81 20.52 10.49
CA CYS A 115 5.45 19.95 10.57
C CYS A 115 5.48 18.42 10.45
N LEU A 116 6.29 17.87 9.54
CA LEU A 116 6.46 16.41 9.40
C LEU A 116 7.02 15.79 10.68
N TRP A 117 8.00 16.42 11.30
CA TRP A 117 8.61 15.95 12.54
C TRP A 117 7.62 15.97 13.72
N ILE A 118 6.80 17.01 13.83
CA ILE A 118 5.74 17.07 14.85
C ILE A 118 4.69 15.97 14.63
N VAL A 119 4.31 15.72 13.38
CA VAL A 119 3.40 14.61 13.05
C VAL A 119 3.99 13.26 13.41
N ASP A 120 5.30 13.05 13.21
CA ASP A 120 5.95 11.81 13.60
C ASP A 120 5.92 11.58 15.10
N LEU A 121 6.21 12.62 15.88
CA LEU A 121 6.10 12.56 17.33
C LEU A 121 4.66 12.28 17.76
N LEU A 122 3.70 12.94 17.14
CA LEU A 122 2.29 12.73 17.41
C LEU A 122 1.88 11.28 17.11
N ASP A 123 2.25 10.76 15.95
CA ASP A 123 1.98 9.40 15.50
C ASP A 123 2.62 8.35 16.43
N GLN A 124 3.80 8.63 16.98
CA GLN A 124 4.43 7.76 17.99
C GLN A 124 3.67 7.76 19.33
N GLU A 125 3.18 8.92 19.78
CA GLU A 125 2.41 9.06 21.02
C GLU A 125 1.00 8.48 20.90
N VAL A 126 0.28 8.77 19.81
CA VAL A 126 -1.12 8.34 19.63
C VAL A 126 -1.22 6.97 18.98
N GLY A 127 -0.24 6.56 18.19
CA GLY A 127 -0.21 5.31 17.43
C GLY A 127 0.45 4.16 18.18
N GLY A 128 0.47 4.20 19.52
CA GLY A 128 1.14 3.24 20.39
C GLY A 128 0.93 1.76 20.02
N PRO A 129 1.76 0.83 20.53
CA PRO A 129 2.01 -0.51 19.98
C PRO A 129 0.79 -1.42 19.79
N LEU A 130 -0.37 -1.07 20.35
CA LEU A 130 -1.64 -1.79 20.25
C LEU A 130 -2.51 -1.34 19.07
N ARG A 131 -2.25 -0.18 18.45
CA ARG A 131 -3.05 0.37 17.36
C ARG A 131 -2.47 -0.07 16.01
N ASN A 132 -3.14 -1.04 15.38
CA ASN A 132 -2.75 -1.61 14.09
C ASN A 132 -3.75 -1.22 12.99
N GLY A 133 -3.32 -1.29 11.73
CA GLY A 133 -4.16 -1.00 10.56
C GLY A 133 -4.65 0.45 10.54
N VAL A 134 -5.88 0.64 10.04
CA VAL A 134 -6.48 1.98 9.85
C VAL A 134 -6.70 2.74 11.15
N THR A 135 -6.87 2.04 12.28
CA THR A 135 -7.07 2.69 13.60
C THR A 135 -5.89 3.59 13.98
N ARG A 136 -4.67 3.25 13.55
CA ARG A 136 -3.50 4.11 13.73
C ARG A 136 -3.67 5.45 13.01
N PHE A 137 -4.15 5.42 11.75
CA PHE A 137 -4.41 6.63 10.98
C PHE A 137 -5.55 7.46 11.60
N GLU A 138 -6.63 6.82 12.00
CA GLU A 138 -7.75 7.50 12.67
C GLU A 138 -7.30 8.19 13.95
N SER A 139 -6.42 7.56 14.71
CA SER A 139 -5.85 8.13 15.94
C SER A 139 -4.97 9.35 15.68
N LEU A 140 -4.24 9.36 14.57
CA LEU A 140 -3.43 10.51 14.15
C LEU A 140 -4.31 11.68 13.67
N LEU A 141 -5.47 11.40 13.08
CA LEU A 141 -6.39 12.40 12.55
C LEU A 141 -7.39 12.93 13.59
N GLU A 142 -7.59 12.20 14.68
CA GLU A 142 -8.51 12.54 15.77
C GLU A 142 -8.26 13.93 16.39
N PRO A 143 -7.01 14.35 16.70
CA PRO A 143 -6.74 15.69 17.24
C PRO A 143 -7.17 16.84 16.33
N PHE A 144 -7.35 16.56 15.03
CA PHE A 144 -7.78 17.54 14.02
C PHE A 144 -9.28 17.49 13.75
N GLY A 145 -10.03 16.63 14.45
CA GLY A 145 -11.46 16.41 14.19
C GLY A 145 -11.72 15.74 12.85
N LEU A 146 -10.74 15.01 12.32
CA LEU A 146 -10.82 14.33 11.01
C LEU A 146 -10.88 12.81 11.14
N SER A 147 -11.00 12.29 12.36
CA SER A 147 -11.28 10.88 12.60
C SER A 147 -12.76 10.55 12.42
N GLY A 148 -13.06 9.27 12.20
CA GLY A 148 -14.44 8.83 12.08
C GLY A 148 -14.59 7.33 11.85
N ALA A 149 -15.83 6.86 11.93
CA ALA A 149 -16.15 5.48 11.60
C ALA A 149 -15.97 5.24 10.09
N LEU A 150 -15.58 4.01 9.77
CA LEU A 150 -15.62 3.45 8.42
C LEU A 150 -16.65 2.33 8.40
N GLU A 151 -17.16 2.04 7.21
CA GLU A 151 -17.92 0.81 7.00
C GLU A 151 -17.08 -0.41 7.38
N GLN A 152 -17.71 -1.37 8.05
CA GLN A 152 -17.02 -2.50 8.68
C GLN A 152 -16.18 -3.32 7.67
N ASP A 153 -16.69 -3.50 6.46
CA ASP A 153 -16.00 -4.24 5.41
C ASP A 153 -14.72 -3.53 4.93
N HIS A 154 -14.78 -2.20 4.78
CA HIS A 154 -13.61 -1.39 4.45
C HIS A 154 -12.59 -1.39 5.59
N GLN A 155 -13.04 -1.25 6.83
CA GLN A 155 -12.18 -1.30 8.02
C GLN A 155 -11.44 -2.65 8.12
N ARG A 156 -12.17 -3.76 7.97
CA ARG A 156 -11.59 -5.11 7.98
C ARG A 156 -10.58 -5.31 6.85
N THR A 157 -10.90 -4.83 5.65
CA THR A 157 -10.03 -4.94 4.48
C THR A 157 -8.73 -4.15 4.65
N LEU A 158 -8.79 -2.93 5.21
CA LEU A 158 -7.59 -2.14 5.51
C LEU A 158 -6.75 -2.76 6.63
N PHE A 159 -7.40 -3.37 7.63
CA PHE A 159 -6.71 -4.12 8.65
C PHE A 159 -5.98 -5.33 8.05
N GLU A 160 -6.67 -6.12 7.23
CA GLU A 160 -6.09 -7.25 6.48
C GLU A 160 -4.88 -6.82 5.64
N LEU A 161 -5.02 -5.74 4.86
CA LEU A 161 -3.94 -5.16 4.06
C LEU A 161 -2.70 -4.84 4.92
N SER A 162 -2.89 -4.26 6.10
CA SER A 162 -1.79 -3.95 7.02
C SER A 162 -1.05 -5.20 7.50
N GLN A 163 -1.79 -6.27 7.80
CA GLN A 163 -1.20 -7.54 8.26
C GLN A 163 -0.51 -8.29 7.12
N VAL A 164 -1.12 -8.30 5.93
CA VAL A 164 -0.55 -8.87 4.71
C VAL A 164 0.74 -8.17 4.34
N ARG A 165 0.76 -6.82 4.30
CA ARG A 165 2.00 -6.06 4.07
C ARG A 165 3.07 -6.39 5.09
N HIS A 166 2.70 -6.51 6.38
CA HIS A 166 3.67 -6.89 7.42
C HIS A 166 4.29 -8.26 7.14
N ALA A 167 3.49 -9.28 6.79
CA ALA A 167 3.98 -10.61 6.45
C ALA A 167 4.88 -10.61 5.20
N LEU A 168 4.49 -9.89 4.15
CA LEU A 168 5.30 -9.76 2.93
C LEU A 168 6.67 -9.15 3.23
N VAL A 169 6.72 -8.05 3.98
CA VAL A 169 7.98 -7.30 4.23
C VAL A 169 8.86 -7.96 5.28
N HIS A 170 8.27 -8.51 6.36
CA HIS A 170 9.04 -8.95 7.53
C HIS A 170 9.10 -10.47 7.71
N ARG A 171 8.31 -11.22 6.96
CA ARG A 171 8.24 -12.70 7.01
C ARG A 171 8.47 -13.35 5.66
N SER A 172 8.95 -12.61 4.66
CA SER A 172 9.17 -13.11 3.30
C SER A 172 7.92 -13.75 2.69
N GLY A 173 6.74 -13.21 3.01
CA GLY A 173 5.46 -13.76 2.57
C GLY A 173 5.04 -15.06 3.26
N ILE A 174 5.69 -15.48 4.34
CA ILE A 174 5.29 -16.66 5.11
C ILE A 174 4.28 -16.25 6.19
N ALA A 175 3.14 -16.94 6.22
CA ALA A 175 2.13 -16.72 7.25
C ALA A 175 2.65 -17.13 8.63
N ASP A 176 2.69 -16.20 9.58
CA ASP A 176 2.98 -16.48 10.98
C ASP A 176 1.69 -16.60 11.81
N ARG A 177 1.82 -17.06 13.07
CA ARG A 177 0.66 -17.17 13.97
C ARG A 177 -0.08 -15.85 14.13
N ARG A 178 0.64 -14.73 14.16
CA ARG A 178 0.05 -13.40 14.32
C ARG A 178 -0.87 -13.05 13.14
N LEU A 179 -0.44 -13.30 11.91
CA LEU A 179 -1.28 -13.08 10.73
C LEU A 179 -2.53 -13.97 10.76
N VAL A 180 -2.35 -15.27 11.05
CA VAL A 180 -3.45 -16.24 11.07
C VAL A 180 -4.48 -15.89 12.15
N ASP A 181 -4.03 -15.51 13.34
CA ASP A 181 -4.90 -15.11 14.45
C ASP A 181 -5.61 -13.77 14.18
N ALA A 182 -4.92 -12.82 13.55
CA ALA A 182 -5.47 -11.51 13.23
C ALA A 182 -6.45 -11.54 12.06
N CYS A 183 -6.20 -12.38 11.06
CA CYS A 183 -6.98 -12.49 9.82
C CYS A 183 -7.45 -13.94 9.56
N PRO A 184 -8.24 -14.55 10.47
CA PRO A 184 -8.61 -15.97 10.38
C PRO A 184 -9.41 -16.30 9.10
N TRP A 185 -10.08 -15.30 8.53
CA TRP A 185 -10.85 -15.44 7.30
C TRP A 185 -10.01 -15.60 6.04
N LEU A 186 -8.69 -15.40 6.10
CA LEU A 186 -7.80 -15.75 4.98
C LEU A 186 -7.64 -17.26 4.82
N GLY A 187 -8.04 -18.06 5.82
CA GLY A 187 -7.95 -19.53 5.75
C GLY A 187 -6.52 -20.08 5.72
N LEU A 188 -5.52 -19.26 6.08
CA LEU A 188 -4.11 -19.61 6.10
C LEU A 188 -3.74 -20.42 7.35
N LYS A 189 -2.69 -21.23 7.24
CA LYS A 189 -2.02 -21.89 8.36
C LYS A 189 -0.62 -21.32 8.56
N PRO A 190 -0.07 -21.38 9.79
CA PRO A 190 1.31 -20.96 10.03
C PRO A 190 2.28 -21.76 9.15
N GLY A 191 3.14 -21.07 8.42
CA GLY A 191 4.09 -21.64 7.45
C GLY A 191 3.61 -21.62 6.00
N ASP A 192 2.34 -21.31 5.73
CA ASP A 192 1.84 -21.19 4.36
C ASP A 192 2.48 -19.99 3.65
N ASN A 193 2.72 -20.14 2.34
CA ASN A 193 3.08 -19.00 1.49
C ASN A 193 1.83 -18.16 1.25
N LEU A 194 1.92 -16.87 1.56
CA LEU A 194 0.90 -15.88 1.26
C LEU A 194 0.94 -15.56 -0.23
N ASN A 195 -0.10 -15.93 -0.95
CA ASN A 195 -0.28 -15.52 -2.34
C ASN A 195 -1.34 -14.41 -2.40
N VAL A 196 -0.95 -13.22 -2.86
CA VAL A 196 -1.90 -12.13 -3.12
C VAL A 196 -2.45 -12.26 -4.53
N SER A 197 -3.70 -12.71 -4.65
CA SER A 197 -4.39 -12.75 -5.94
C SER A 197 -4.76 -11.36 -6.46
N HIS A 198 -5.10 -11.27 -7.76
CA HIS A 198 -5.65 -10.06 -8.36
C HIS A 198 -6.89 -9.56 -7.64
N ALA A 199 -7.78 -10.47 -7.26
CA ALA A 199 -9.03 -10.15 -6.56
C ALA A 199 -8.76 -9.53 -5.18
N MET A 200 -7.80 -10.08 -4.42
CA MET A 200 -7.37 -9.52 -3.15
C MET A 200 -6.78 -8.12 -3.34
N TRP A 201 -5.86 -7.97 -4.30
CA TRP A 201 -5.24 -6.68 -4.60
C TRP A 201 -6.28 -5.62 -4.99
N ARG A 202 -7.27 -5.96 -5.82
CA ARG A 202 -8.37 -5.06 -6.18
C ARG A 202 -9.19 -4.64 -4.97
N LYS A 203 -9.54 -5.59 -4.11
CA LYS A 203 -10.27 -5.31 -2.87
C LYS A 203 -9.50 -4.35 -1.96
N TYR A 204 -8.17 -4.51 -1.84
CA TYR A 204 -7.32 -3.58 -1.12
C TYR A 204 -7.28 -2.19 -1.76
N GLN A 205 -7.13 -2.12 -3.08
CA GLN A 205 -7.12 -0.86 -3.81
C GLN A 205 -8.43 -0.09 -3.61
N ASP A 206 -9.57 -0.77 -3.70
CA ASP A 206 -10.89 -0.18 -3.52
C ASP A 206 -11.06 0.34 -2.09
N ALA A 207 -10.64 -0.42 -1.07
CA ALA A 207 -10.71 0.02 0.33
C ALA A 207 -9.80 1.22 0.65
N VAL A 208 -8.59 1.26 0.08
CA VAL A 208 -7.70 2.43 0.22
C VAL A 208 -8.31 3.65 -0.47
N SER A 209 -8.87 3.47 -1.67
CA SER A 209 -9.50 4.57 -2.42
C SER A 209 -10.72 5.12 -1.66
N HIS A 210 -11.54 4.24 -1.08
CA HIS A 210 -12.67 4.63 -0.24
C HIS A 210 -12.22 5.41 1.00
N TYR A 211 -11.17 4.94 1.68
CA TYR A 211 -10.65 5.63 2.86
C TYR A 211 -10.10 7.02 2.55
N VAL A 212 -9.35 7.17 1.45
CA VAL A 212 -8.86 8.48 1.00
C VAL A 212 -10.03 9.41 0.67
N LEU A 213 -11.09 8.90 0.01
CA LEU A 213 -12.29 9.68 -0.23
C LEU A 213 -12.97 10.10 1.07
N GLU A 214 -13.06 9.23 2.07
CA GLU A 214 -13.62 9.57 3.37
C GLU A 214 -12.82 10.69 4.07
N ILE A 215 -11.49 10.69 4.01
CA ILE A 215 -10.67 11.81 4.52
C ILE A 215 -11.07 13.12 3.83
N ILE A 216 -11.18 13.10 2.49
CA ILE A 216 -11.60 14.28 1.71
C ILE A 216 -12.99 14.76 2.14
N GLN A 217 -13.94 13.83 2.32
CA GLN A 217 -15.30 14.14 2.76
C GLN A 217 -15.32 14.76 4.16
N ARG A 218 -14.51 14.25 5.08
CA ARG A 218 -14.37 14.80 6.44
C ARG A 218 -13.79 16.21 6.42
N VAL A 219 -12.79 16.48 5.57
CA VAL A 219 -12.26 17.83 5.35
C VAL A 219 -13.36 18.78 4.84
N ARG A 220 -14.21 18.34 3.90
CA ARG A 220 -15.33 19.17 3.43
C ARG A 220 -16.31 19.51 4.57
N VAL A 221 -16.66 18.53 5.38
CA VAL A 221 -17.54 18.73 6.53
C VAL A 221 -16.90 19.66 7.56
N HIS A 222 -15.60 19.52 7.82
CA HIS A 222 -14.84 20.41 8.71
C HIS A 222 -14.96 21.88 8.28
N TYR A 223 -14.91 22.16 6.98
CA TYR A 223 -15.11 23.50 6.42
C TYR A 223 -16.59 23.90 6.19
N GLY A 224 -17.55 23.12 6.68
CA GLY A 224 -18.98 23.44 6.57
C GLY A 224 -19.59 23.23 5.18
N LEU A 225 -18.89 22.55 4.26
CA LEU A 225 -19.34 22.32 2.88
C LEU A 225 -20.22 21.08 2.70
N GLY A 226 -20.47 20.33 3.79
CA GLY A 226 -21.18 19.05 3.76
C GLY A 226 -20.45 17.95 3.00
N ARG A 227 -20.99 16.72 3.06
CA ARG A 227 -20.50 15.59 2.25
C ARG A 227 -20.87 15.80 0.79
N TYR A 228 -19.96 15.45 -0.11
CA TYR A 228 -20.22 15.41 -1.55
C TYR A 228 -21.01 14.14 -1.89
N GLU A 229 -22.19 14.32 -2.50
CA GLU A 229 -22.99 13.22 -3.02
C GLU A 229 -22.63 12.98 -4.49
N VAL A 230 -22.14 11.77 -4.79
CA VAL A 230 -21.94 11.35 -6.18
C VAL A 230 -23.33 11.17 -6.81
N LYS A 231 -23.71 12.09 -7.69
CA LYS A 231 -24.91 11.89 -8.51
C LYS A 231 -24.67 10.69 -9.43
N PRO A 232 -25.60 9.72 -9.50
CA PRO A 232 -25.44 8.60 -10.41
C PRO A 232 -25.29 9.16 -11.82
N SER A 233 -24.27 8.67 -12.55
CA SER A 233 -24.13 8.98 -13.97
C SER A 233 -25.41 8.53 -14.69
N PRO A 234 -25.94 9.32 -15.64
CA PRO A 234 -27.07 8.86 -16.44
C PRO A 234 -26.68 7.54 -17.11
N PRO A 235 -27.62 6.58 -17.22
CA PRO A 235 -27.34 5.30 -17.86
C PRO A 235 -26.83 5.56 -19.28
N SER A 236 -25.62 5.05 -19.55
CA SER A 236 -25.04 4.94 -20.89
C SER A 236 -25.86 4.02 -21.77
#